data_AF-A0A7J6WCI0-F1
#
_entry.id   AF-A0A7J6WCI0-F1
#
_cell.length_a   1.000
_cell.length_b   1.000
_cell.length_c   1.000
_cell.angle_alpha   90.00
_cell.angle_beta   90.00
_cell.angle_gamma   90.00
#
_symmetry.space_group_name_H-M   'P 1'
#
loop_
_entity.id
_entity.type
_entity.pdbx_description
1 polymer ?
#
loop_
_entity_poly.entity_id
_entity_poly.type
_entity_poly.pdbx_seq_one_letter_code
_entity_poly.pdbx_strand_id
1 'polypeptide(L)'
;MWEFHNSHGQSGNPSSILYTSTLKSLSSEDGNVPTHLYTYKNVMNGFSAVLSKSHLDQLANIPGHIATYPETFGHLHTTHTPTFLGLNKHAGLWPTGSFGSDMIIGIIDSGVWP
;
A
#
# COMPACT_ATOMS: atom_id res chain seq x y z
N MET A 1 -9.58 -1.97 -0.07
CA MET A 1 -9.88 -0.55 0.27
C MET A 1 -9.02 -0.11 1.43
N TRP A 2 -8.42 1.08 1.37
CA TRP A 2 -7.39 1.59 2.30
C TRP A 2 -7.98 2.54 3.34
N GLU A 3 -7.55 2.49 4.59
CA GLU A 3 -7.92 3.47 5.63
C GLU A 3 -6.69 4.00 6.38
N PHE A 4 -6.71 5.29 6.73
CA PHE A 4 -5.66 5.97 7.50
C PHE A 4 -6.19 6.59 8.80
N HIS A 5 -5.37 6.60 9.85
CA HIS A 5 -5.70 7.20 11.14
C HIS A 5 -4.66 8.24 11.58
N ASN A 6 -5.10 9.34 12.22
CA ASN A 6 -4.22 10.42 12.69
C ASN A 6 -3.82 10.16 14.14
N SER A 7 -2.53 9.89 14.39
CA SER A 7 -2.02 9.83 15.76
C SER A 7 -1.65 11.24 16.24
N HIS A 8 -2.62 11.99 16.75
CA HIS A 8 -2.26 13.15 17.58
C HIS A 8 -1.77 12.66 18.95
N GLY A 9 -0.45 12.73 19.16
CA GLY A 9 0.16 12.78 20.50
C GLY A 9 0.21 11.50 21.34
N GLN A 10 -0.02 10.31 20.78
CA GLN A 10 0.20 9.04 21.48
C GLN A 10 1.26 8.24 20.71
N SER A 11 2.41 7.98 21.33
CA SER A 11 3.56 7.24 20.77
C SER A 11 3.29 5.73 20.63
N GLY A 12 2.03 5.34 20.41
CA GLY A 12 1.58 3.96 20.38
C GLY A 12 1.31 3.51 18.95
N ASN A 13 2.08 2.53 18.49
CA ASN A 13 1.79 1.77 17.28
C ASN A 13 0.33 1.25 17.35
N PRO A 14 -0.58 1.62 16.43
CA PRO A 14 -1.94 1.08 16.46
C PRO A 14 -1.88 -0.43 16.29
N SER A 15 -2.26 -1.15 17.34
CA SER A 15 -2.21 -2.61 17.36
C SER A 15 -3.21 -3.18 16.34
N SER A 16 -2.89 -4.32 15.72
CA SER A 16 -3.82 -5.03 14.83
C SER A 16 -5.18 -5.34 15.51
N ILE A 17 -5.18 -5.35 16.86
CA ILE A 17 -6.37 -5.46 17.71
C ILE A 17 -7.31 -4.28 17.49
N LEU A 18 -6.80 -3.03 17.37
CA LEU A 18 -7.62 -1.85 17.12
C LEU A 18 -8.37 -1.98 15.80
N TYR A 19 -7.65 -2.25 14.70
CA TYR A 19 -8.27 -2.38 13.37
C TYR A 19 -9.29 -3.52 13.31
N THR A 20 -8.98 -4.66 13.93
CA THR A 20 -9.92 -5.78 13.99
C THR A 20 -11.17 -5.44 14.80
N SER A 21 -11.01 -4.68 15.89
CA SER A 21 -12.13 -4.22 16.72
C SER A 21 -13.01 -3.21 15.97
N THR A 22 -12.39 -2.26 15.27
CA THR A 22 -13.10 -1.31 14.39
C THR A 22 -13.93 -2.07 13.37
N LEU A 23 -13.34 -3.03 12.65
CA LEU A 23 -14.05 -3.83 11.66
C LEU A 23 -15.21 -4.64 12.27
N LYS A 24 -15.02 -5.24 13.45
CA LYS A 24 -16.08 -5.98 14.14
C LYS A 24 -17.24 -5.10 14.61
N SER A 25 -17.01 -3.80 14.80
CA SER A 25 -18.06 -2.87 15.21
C SER A 25 -18.97 -2.42 14.07
N LEU A 26 -18.56 -2.65 12.82
CA LEU A 26 -19.35 -2.31 11.64
C LEU A 26 -20.43 -3.39 11.42
N SER A 27 -21.66 -2.95 11.18
CA SER A 27 -22.80 -3.84 10.92
C SER A 27 -23.39 -3.59 9.54
N SER A 28 -23.92 -4.62 8.88
CA SER A 28 -24.67 -4.47 7.63
C SER A 28 -26.02 -5.17 7.73
N GLU A 29 -27.08 -4.51 7.24
CA GLU A 29 -28.43 -5.08 7.16
C GLU A 29 -28.46 -6.34 6.28
N ASP A 30 -27.64 -6.35 5.23
CA ASP A 30 -27.50 -7.49 4.30
C ASP A 30 -26.73 -8.69 4.86
N GLY A 31 -26.32 -8.67 6.14
CA GLY A 31 -25.56 -9.76 6.78
C GLY A 31 -24.10 -9.90 6.31
N ASN A 32 -23.64 -9.02 5.41
CA ASN A 32 -22.24 -8.96 4.98
C ASN A 32 -21.34 -8.59 6.17
N VAL A 33 -20.23 -9.30 6.33
CA VAL A 33 -19.25 -9.05 7.40
C VAL A 33 -17.99 -8.44 6.79
N PRO A 34 -17.39 -7.40 7.38
CA PRO A 34 -16.10 -6.87 6.94
C PRO A 34 -14.99 -7.93 6.97
N THR A 35 -14.14 -7.96 5.95
CA THR A 35 -12.98 -8.86 5.88
C THR A 35 -11.69 -8.06 5.92
N HIS A 36 -10.87 -8.26 6.95
CA HIS A 36 -9.52 -7.70 7.02
C HIS A 36 -8.60 -8.38 6.00
N LEU A 37 -7.81 -7.60 5.27
CA LEU A 37 -6.85 -8.11 4.28
C LEU A 37 -5.41 -7.89 4.73
N TYR A 38 -5.07 -6.68 5.16
CA TYR A 38 -3.70 -6.36 5.54
C TYR A 38 -3.62 -5.19 6.52
N THR A 39 -2.55 -5.15 7.33
CA THR A 39 -2.23 -4.03 8.23
C THR A 39 -0.93 -3.36 7.81
N TYR A 40 -0.98 -2.06 7.53
CA TYR A 40 0.18 -1.22 7.27
C TYR A 40 0.68 -0.60 8.58
N LYS A 41 1.99 -0.75 8.84
CA LYS A 41 2.64 -0.31 10.11
C LYS A 41 3.99 0.40 9.96
N ASN A 42 4.56 0.42 8.75
CA ASN A 42 5.92 0.89 8.54
C ASN A 42 5.94 2.34 8.01
N VAL A 43 5.41 2.55 6.81
CA VAL A 43 5.40 3.87 6.13
C VAL A 43 4.12 4.64 6.43
N MET A 44 3.07 3.91 6.80
CA MET A 44 1.75 4.44 7.10
C MET A 44 1.05 3.56 8.12
N ASN A 45 0.17 4.16 8.92
CA ASN A 45 -0.70 3.48 9.85
C ASN A 45 -2.09 3.33 9.23
N GLY A 46 -2.46 2.09 8.94
CA GLY A 46 -3.74 1.81 8.31
C GLY A 46 -3.98 0.34 8.07
N PHE A 47 -5.10 0.02 7.44
CA PHE A 47 -5.38 -1.34 7.00
C PHE A 47 -6.09 -1.36 5.66
N SER A 48 -6.11 -2.54 5.03
CA SER A 48 -6.98 -2.83 3.91
C SER A 48 -8.05 -3.86 4.29
N ALA A 49 -9.27 -3.64 3.79
CA ALA A 49 -10.40 -4.52 4.02
C ALA A 49 -11.35 -4.58 2.82
N VAL A 50 -12.18 -5.63 2.81
CA VAL A 50 -13.39 -5.73 1.97
C VAL A 50 -14.57 -5.22 2.80
N LEU A 51 -15.25 -4.19 2.29
CA LEU A 51 -16.33 -3.47 2.97
C LEU A 51 -17.51 -3.30 2.01
N SER A 52 -18.73 -3.37 2.54
CA SER A 52 -19.93 -2.92 1.84
C SER A 52 -20.00 -1.40 1.86
N LYS A 53 -20.96 -0.83 1.13
CA LYS A 53 -21.22 0.61 1.17
C LYS A 53 -21.71 1.08 2.56
N SER A 54 -22.54 0.28 3.24
CA SER A 54 -23.00 0.56 4.60
C SER A 54 -21.84 0.57 5.62
N HIS A 55 -20.90 -0.37 5.51
CA HIS A 55 -19.69 -0.39 6.34
C HIS A 55 -18.85 0.86 6.13
N LEU A 56 -18.72 1.31 4.89
CA LEU A 56 -17.98 2.52 4.54
C LEU A 56 -18.55 3.78 5.17
N ASP A 57 -19.86 3.92 5.10
CA ASP A 57 -20.55 5.09 5.64
C ASP A 57 -20.45 5.10 7.18
N GLN A 58 -20.48 3.93 7.83
CA GLN A 58 -20.21 3.82 9.27
C GLN A 58 -18.76 4.16 9.62
N LEU A 59 -17.80 3.64 8.86
CA LEU A 59 -16.37 3.84 9.09
C LEU A 59 -15.98 5.32 9.01
N ALA A 60 -16.54 6.06 8.06
CA ALA A 60 -16.33 7.51 7.91
C ALA A 60 -16.79 8.34 9.13
N ASN A 61 -17.65 7.76 9.98
CA ASN A 61 -18.14 8.41 11.20
C ASN A 61 -17.33 8.01 12.45
N ILE A 62 -16.35 7.10 12.33
CA ILE A 62 -15.53 6.67 13.47
C ILE A 62 -14.49 7.74 13.81
N PRO A 63 -14.40 8.17 15.08
CA PRO A 63 -13.36 9.10 15.51
C PRO A 63 -11.96 8.55 15.22
N GLY A 64 -11.15 9.33 14.50
CA GLY A 64 -9.79 8.96 14.12
C GLY A 64 -9.64 8.53 12.66
N HIS A 65 -10.75 8.25 11.97
CA HIS A 65 -10.77 8.10 10.51
C HIS A 65 -10.25 9.37 9.84
N ILE A 66 -9.25 9.22 8.95
CA ILE A 66 -8.77 10.32 8.09
C ILE A 66 -9.41 10.23 6.72
N ALA A 67 -9.27 9.07 6.08
CA ALA A 67 -9.63 8.89 4.68
C ALA A 67 -9.77 7.42 4.35
N THR A 68 -10.62 7.13 3.37
CA THR A 68 -10.76 5.81 2.79
C THR A 68 -10.66 5.86 1.28
N TYR A 69 -9.90 4.93 0.67
CA TYR A 69 -9.71 4.87 -0.77
C TYR A 69 -10.12 3.50 -1.33
N PRO A 70 -10.90 3.45 -2.43
CA PRO A 70 -11.14 2.19 -3.12
C PRO A 70 -9.83 1.58 -3.59
N GLU A 71 -9.77 0.26 -3.62
CA GLU A 71 -8.60 -0.42 -4.16
C GLU A 71 -8.66 -0.37 -5.69
N THR A 72 -7.57 0.04 -6.31
CA THR A 72 -7.44 0.15 -7.76
C THR A 72 -6.23 -0.64 -8.22
N PHE A 73 -6.37 -1.38 -9.31
CA PHE A 73 -5.24 -2.06 -9.93
C PHE A 73 -4.44 -1.06 -10.76
N GLY A 74 -3.11 -1.08 -10.61
CA GLY A 74 -2.22 -0.37 -11.51
C GLY A 74 -2.12 -1.09 -12.86
N HIS A 75 -2.14 -0.34 -13.95
CA HIS A 75 -1.82 -0.89 -15.27
C HIS A 75 -0.30 -0.81 -15.50
N LEU A 76 0.30 -1.90 -15.99
CA LEU A 76 1.70 -1.86 -16.41
C LEU A 76 1.84 -0.92 -17.61
N HIS A 77 2.67 0.09 -17.46
CA HIS A 77 3.15 0.90 -18.58
C HIS A 77 4.60 0.51 -18.84
N THR A 78 4.86 -0.22 -19.93
CA THR A 78 6.24 -0.54 -20.33
C THR A 78 6.62 0.26 -21.58
N THR A 79 7.77 0.91 -21.53
CA THR A 79 8.47 1.45 -22.70
C THR A 79 9.84 0.77 -22.77
N HIS A 80 10.20 0.18 -23.91
CA HIS A 80 11.43 -0.59 -24.13
C HIS A 80 12.71 0.07 -23.54
N THR A 81 13.26 -0.52 -22.46
CA THR A 81 14.11 0.20 -21.49
C THR A 81 15.62 0.29 -21.78
N PRO A 82 16.33 -0.68 -22.43
CA PRO A 82 17.79 -0.56 -22.55
C PRO A 82 18.23 0.54 -23.53
N THR A 83 17.64 0.57 -24.73
CA THR A 83 17.96 1.58 -25.75
C THR A 83 17.51 2.97 -25.33
N PHE A 84 16.35 3.07 -24.66
CA PHE A 84 15.81 4.34 -24.16
C PHE A 84 16.77 5.02 -23.17
N LEU A 85 17.47 4.23 -22.34
CA LEU A 85 18.43 4.76 -21.36
C LEU A 85 19.87 4.89 -21.90
N GLY A 86 20.12 4.51 -23.16
CA GLY A 86 21.44 4.65 -23.80
C GLY A 86 22.56 3.87 -23.10
N LEU A 87 22.23 2.78 -22.41
CA LEU A 87 23.18 2.03 -21.59
C LEU A 87 24.14 1.22 -22.47
N ASN A 88 25.44 1.40 -22.24
CA ASN A 88 26.50 0.75 -23.02
C ASN A 88 27.57 0.17 -22.07
N LYS A 89 28.00 -1.07 -22.35
CA LYS A 89 29.01 -1.78 -21.55
C LYS A 89 30.41 -1.17 -21.59
N HIS A 90 30.72 -0.41 -22.62
CA HIS A 90 32.06 0.11 -22.88
C HIS A 90 32.18 1.62 -22.66
N ALA A 91 31.06 2.32 -22.49
CA ALA A 91 31.02 3.77 -22.31
C ALA A 91 29.75 4.22 -21.58
N GLY A 92 29.76 5.44 -21.03
CA GLY A 92 28.58 6.04 -20.40
C GLY A 92 28.36 5.57 -18.95
N LEU A 93 27.09 5.50 -18.54
CA LEU A 93 26.70 5.37 -17.13
C LEU A 93 27.18 4.07 -16.47
N TRP A 94 27.25 2.96 -17.19
CA TRP A 94 27.65 1.67 -16.62
C TRP A 94 29.11 1.64 -16.14
N PRO A 95 30.13 1.94 -16.98
CA PRO A 95 31.50 2.05 -16.49
C PRO A 95 31.68 3.15 -15.44
N THR A 96 31.00 4.30 -15.61
CA THR A 96 31.15 5.46 -14.71
C THR A 96 30.59 5.18 -13.31
N GLY A 97 29.49 4.42 -13.23
CA GLY A 97 28.86 4.02 -11.97
C GLY A 97 29.38 2.69 -11.40
N SER A 98 30.56 2.22 -11.83
CA SER A 98 31.12 0.92 -11.42
C SER A 98 30.13 -0.24 -11.59
N PHE A 99 29.31 -0.19 -12.64
CA PHE A 99 28.25 -1.15 -12.93
C PHE A 99 27.23 -1.35 -11.80
N GLY A 100 27.08 -0.35 -10.91
CA GLY A 100 26.19 -0.42 -9.76
C GLY A 100 26.77 -1.17 -8.56
N SER A 101 28.10 -1.28 -8.44
CA SER A 101 28.75 -1.83 -7.24
C SER A 101 28.20 -1.15 -5.99
N ASP A 102 27.84 -1.96 -4.98
CA ASP A 102 27.31 -1.53 -3.69
C ASP A 102 25.99 -0.74 -3.76
N MET A 103 25.28 -0.81 -4.89
CA MET A 103 23.94 -0.22 -5.05
C MET A 103 22.86 -1.30 -5.01
N ILE A 104 21.79 -1.03 -4.26
CA ILE A 104 20.56 -1.84 -4.28
C ILE A 104 19.50 -1.07 -5.04
N ILE A 105 19.00 -1.66 -6.13
CA ILE A 105 17.91 -1.10 -6.93
C ILE A 105 16.65 -1.93 -6.66
N GLY A 106 15.65 -1.32 -6.02
CA GLY A 106 14.34 -1.92 -5.85
C GLY A 106 13.48 -1.73 -7.11
N ILE A 107 12.94 -2.83 -7.63
CA ILE A 107 12.02 -2.81 -8.78
C ILE A 107 10.67 -3.36 -8.31
N ILE A 108 9.61 -2.58 -8.51
CA ILE A 108 8.23 -3.00 -8.26
C ILE A 108 7.62 -3.36 -9.61
N ASP A 109 7.63 -4.65 -9.95
CA ASP A 109 7.10 -5.21 -11.20
C ASP A 109 6.43 -6.57 -10.90
N SER A 110 5.85 -7.19 -11.93
CA SER A 110 5.23 -8.51 -11.95
C SER A 110 6.18 -9.66 -11.61
N GLY A 111 7.49 -9.43 -11.61
CA GLY A 111 8.50 -10.41 -11.20
C GLY A 111 9.73 -10.38 -12.10
N VAL A 112 10.65 -11.32 -11.85
CA VAL A 112 11.81 -11.58 -12.71
C VAL A 112 11.79 -13.05 -13.14
N TRP A 113 12.05 -13.31 -14.41
CA TRP A 113 12.24 -14.68 -14.91
C TRP A 113 13.73 -15.07 -14.89
N PRO A 114 14.11 -16.26 -14.39
CA PRO A 114 15.52 -16.69 -14.30
C PRO A 114 16.19 -17.02 -15.64
#